data_AF-A0A7C4LBU0-F1
#
_entry.id   AF-A0A7C4LBU0-F1
#
_cell.length_a   1.000
_cell.length_b   1.000
_cell.length_c   1.000
_cell.angle_alpha   90.00
_cell.angle_beta   90.00
_cell.angle_gamma   90.00
#
_symmetry.space_group_name_H-M   'P 1'
#
loop_
_entity.id
_entity.type
_entity.pdbx_description
1 polymer ?
#
loop_
_entity_poly.entity_id
_entity_poly.type
_entity_poly.pdbx_seq_one_letter_code
_entity_poly.pdbx_strand_id
1 'polypeptide(L)' 'MSERIKSYRDLEVWKRGVFALGSLAELETQALIALRIGLLPEEEHRRFTTECDVIGKMLRRLQKRLGPKPYTPAPGP' A
#
# COMPACT_ATOMS: atom_id res chain seq x y z
N MET A 1 -33.20 -8.72 -1.59
CA MET A 1 -31.99 -9.32 -0.99
C MET A 1 -31.08 -9.84 -2.09
N SER A 2 -29.98 -9.16 -2.39
CA SER A 2 -28.78 -9.74 -3.04
C SER A 2 -27.63 -8.72 -3.05
N GLU A 3 -27.02 -8.46 -1.89
CA GLU A 3 -25.79 -7.66 -1.76
C GLU A 3 -24.52 -8.51 -1.97
N ARG A 4 -24.55 -9.53 -2.85
CA ARG A 4 -23.53 -10.58 -2.86
C ARG A 4 -22.67 -10.68 -4.10
N ILE A 5 -22.55 -9.60 -4.86
CA ILE A 5 -21.44 -9.44 -5.80
C ILE A 5 -20.52 -8.33 -5.26
N LYS A 6 -19.63 -8.70 -4.33
CA LYS A 6 -18.37 -7.94 -4.18
C LYS A 6 -17.68 -8.06 -5.54
N SER A 7 -17.55 -6.95 -6.26
CA SER A 7 -17.00 -6.96 -7.61
C SER A 7 -15.61 -7.58 -7.56
N TYR A 8 -15.36 -8.67 -8.29
CA TYR A 8 -14.01 -9.25 -8.43
C TYR A 8 -12.98 -8.21 -8.88
N ARG A 9 -13.43 -7.13 -9.53
CA ARG A 9 -12.63 -5.96 -9.90
C ARG A 9 -12.01 -5.27 -8.68
N ASP A 10 -12.73 -5.12 -7.58
CA ASP A 10 -12.20 -4.44 -6.38
C ASP A 10 -11.10 -5.29 -5.72
N LEU A 11 -11.26 -6.62 -5.74
CA LEU A 11 -10.23 -7.55 -5.25
C LEU A 11 -8.97 -7.52 -6.13
N GLU A 12 -9.14 -7.42 -7.44
CA GLU A 12 -8.01 -7.29 -8.37
C GLU A 12 -7.27 -5.95 -8.17
N VAL A 13 -8.00 -4.84 -8.03
CA VAL A 13 -7.39 -3.53 -7.72
C VAL A 13 -6.76 -3.53 -6.33
N TRP A 14 -7.37 -4.21 -5.35
CA TRP A 14 -6.78 -4.39 -4.02
C TRP A 14 -5.44 -5.13 -4.09
N LYS A 15 -5.37 -6.24 -4.85
CA LYS A 15 -4.11 -6.98 -5.07
C LYS A 15 -3.03 -6.09 -5.68
N ARG A 16 -3.38 -5.25 -6.66
CA ARG A 16 -2.44 -4.26 -7.22
C ARG A 16 -1.92 -3.29 -6.17
N GLY A 17 -2.77 -2.86 -5.24
CA GLY A 17 -2.36 -2.05 -4.09
C GLY A 17 -1.37 -2.77 -3.16
N VAL A 18 -1.50 -4.09 -2.98
CA VAL A 18 -0.51 -4.90 -2.24
C VAL A 18 0.85 -4.87 -2.95
N PHE A 19 0.88 -5.09 -4.27
CA PHE A 19 2.13 -5.06 -5.04
C PHE A 19 2.78 -3.67 -5.01
N ALA A 20 1.98 -2.60 -5.19
CA ALA A 20 2.49 -1.23 -5.13
C ALA A 20 3.12 -0.88 -3.77
N LEU A 21 2.54 -1.37 -2.66
CA LEU A 21 3.11 -1.20 -1.33
C LEU A 21 4.43 -1.98 -1.15
N GLY A 22 4.53 -3.18 -1.73
CA GLY A 22 5.78 -3.94 -1.77
C GLY A 22 6.89 -3.21 -2.52
N SER A 23 6.60 -2.74 -3.74
CA SER A 23 7.54 -1.96 -4.55
C SER A 23 7.96 -0.66 -3.86
N LEU A 24 7.04 0.01 -3.14
CA LEU A 24 7.39 1.20 -2.36
C LEU A 24 8.39 0.87 -1.24
N ALA A 25 8.20 -0.23 -0.52
CA ALA A 25 9.11 -0.65 0.55
C ALA A 25 10.50 -1.03 0.01
N GLU A 26 10.56 -1.70 -1.13
CA GLU A 26 11.82 -2.00 -1.83
C GLU A 26 12.54 -0.72 -2.24
N LEU A 27 11.79 0.24 -2.78
CA LEU A 27 12.31 1.53 -3.22
C LEU A 27 12.85 2.38 -2.05
N GLU A 28 12.14 2.44 -0.93
CA GLU A 28 12.61 3.09 0.31
C GLU A 28 13.91 2.45 0.83
N THR A 29 14.02 1.12 0.74
CA THR A 29 15.23 0.38 1.12
C THR A 29 16.41 0.74 0.22
N GLN A 30 16.20 0.79 -1.10
CA GLN A 30 17.23 1.16 -2.06
C GLN A 30 17.70 2.62 -1.86
N ALA A 31 16.79 3.54 -1.57
CA ALA A 31 17.13 4.93 -1.27
C ALA A 31 17.98 5.06 0.00
N LEU A 32 17.67 4.28 1.05
CA LEU A 32 18.49 4.22 2.26
C LEU A 32 19.89 3.66 1.98
N ILE A 33 20.01 2.63 1.14
CA ILE A 33 21.31 2.10 0.72
C ILE A 33 22.10 3.16 -0.04
N ALA A 34 21.47 3.81 -1.03
CA ALA A 34 22.09 4.86 -1.85
C ALA A 34 22.61 6.02 -0.99
N LEU A 35 21.85 6.44 0.03
CA LEU A 35 22.29 7.42 1.01
C LEU A 35 23.54 6.93 1.76
N ARG A 36 23.54 5.70 2.27
CA ARG A 36 24.65 5.14 3.06
C ARG A 36 25.95 4.99 2.30
N ILE A 37 25.88 4.75 0.99
CA ILE A 37 27.08 4.62 0.14
C ILE A 37 27.46 5.93 -0.57
N GLY A 38 26.82 7.05 -0.21
CA GLY A 38 27.15 8.38 -0.72
C GLY A 38 26.72 8.64 -2.17
N LEU A 39 25.81 7.82 -2.72
CA LEU A 39 25.24 8.03 -4.06
C LEU A 39 24.03 8.98 -4.06
N LEU A 40 23.40 9.19 -2.89
CA LEU A 40 22.23 10.05 -2.74
C LEU A 40 22.49 11.09 -1.62
N PRO A 41 22.43 12.40 -1.91
CA PRO A 41 22.56 13.44 -0.89
C PRO A 41 21.44 13.36 0.17
N GLU A 42 21.75 13.74 1.42
CA GLU A 42 20.78 13.73 2.51
C GLU A 42 19.51 14.54 2.23
N GLU A 43 19.65 15.72 1.63
CA GLU A 43 18.50 16.58 1.29
C GLU A 43 17.59 15.91 0.26
N GLU A 44 18.16 15.24 -0.73
CA GLU A 44 17.40 14.51 -1.74
C GLU A 44 16.74 13.27 -1.13
N HIS A 45 17.43 12.53 -0.27
CA HIS A 45 16.83 11.42 0.48
C HIS A 45 15.66 11.89 1.36
N ARG A 46 15.77 13.04 2.04
CA ARG A 46 14.67 13.62 2.83
C ARG A 46 13.45 13.95 1.97
N ARG A 47 13.65 14.59 0.82
CA ARG A 47 12.56 14.89 -0.13
C ARG A 47 11.91 13.60 -0.64
N PHE A 48 12.74 12.65 -1.08
CA PHE A 48 12.30 11.36 -1.59
C PHE A 48 11.45 10.58 -0.57
N THR A 49 11.94 10.42 0.65
CA THR A 49 11.21 9.71 1.71
C THR A 49 9.94 10.42 2.15
N THR A 50 9.89 11.76 2.07
CA THR A 50 8.66 12.53 2.30
C THR A 50 7.60 12.20 1.24
N GLU A 51 7.99 12.12 -0.03
CA GLU A 51 7.09 11.73 -1.12
C GLU A 51 6.62 10.27 -0.97
N CYS A 52 7.53 9.36 -0.62
CA CYS A 52 7.19 7.95 -0.33
C CYS A 52 6.16 7.84 0.79
N ASP A 53 6.28 8.61 1.87
CA ASP A 53 5.30 8.58 2.96
C ASP A 53 3.91 9.06 2.52
N VAL A 54 3.85 10.14 1.73
CA VAL A 54 2.58 10.64 1.17
C VAL A 54 1.91 9.57 0.29
N ILE A 55 2.66 9.00 -0.65
CA ILE A 55 2.16 7.95 -1.56
C ILE A 55 1.75 6.70 -0.77
N GLY A 56 2.58 6.28 0.18
CA GLY A 56 2.31 5.12 1.03
C GLY A 56 1.02 5.29 1.85
N LYS A 57 0.78 6.49 2.41
CA LYS A 57 -0.48 6.82 3.09
C LYS A 57 -1.68 6.71 2.16
N MET A 58 -1.57 7.18 0.92
CA MET A 58 -2.64 7.08 -0.08
C MET A 58 -2.92 5.62 -0.45
N LEU A 59 -1.88 4.84 -0.75
CA LEU A 59 -1.99 3.42 -1.10
C LEU A 59 -2.61 2.59 0.04
N ARG A 60 -2.17 2.78 1.29
CA ARG A 60 -2.74 2.09 2.47
C ARG A 60 -4.22 2.38 2.65
N ARG A 61 -4.63 3.65 2.48
CA ARG A 61 -6.06 4.04 2.57
C ARG A 61 -6.89 3.42 1.45
N LEU A 62 -6.38 3.42 0.23
CA LEU A 62 -7.03 2.79 -0.93
C LEU A 62 -7.19 1.29 -0.73
N GLN A 63 -6.11 0.61 -0.35
CA GLN A 63 -6.11 -0.82 -0.03
C GLN A 63 -7.13 -1.15 1.07
N LYS A 64 -7.20 -0.35 2.14
CA LYS A 64 -8.19 -0.58 3.20
C LYS A 64 -9.63 -0.48 2.71
N ARG A 65 -9.93 0.41 1.75
CA ARG A 65 -11.29 0.57 1.20
C ARG A 65 -11.67 -0.55 0.22
N LEU A 66 -10.71 -1.07 -0.53
CA LEU A 66 -10.95 -2.11 -1.54
C LEU A 66 -10.80 -3.54 -1.00
N GLY A 67 -10.27 -3.69 0.22
CA GLY A 67 -10.04 -4.98 0.85
C GLY A 67 -11.32 -5.75 1.16
N PRO A 68 -11.23 -7.08 1.30
CA PRO A 68 -12.38 -7.91 1.64
C PRO A 68 -12.97 -7.49 2.99
N LYS A 69 -14.29 -7.22 3.03
CA LYS A 69 -15.01 -7.00 4.29
C LYS A 69 -14.81 -8.21 5.23
N PRO A 70 -14.44 -8.01 6.51
CA PRO A 70 -14.25 -9.10 7.46
C PRO A 70 -15.48 -10.01 7.51
N TYR A 71 -15.27 -11.32 7.62
CA TYR A 71 -16.35 -12.25 7.89
C TYR A 71 -16.91 -11.96 9.29
N THR A 72 -18.17 -11.57 9.35
CA THR A 72 -18.92 -11.52 10.62
C THR A 72 -19.70 -12.83 10.70
N PRO A 73 -19.38 -13.76 11.61
CA PRO A 73 -20.19 -14.95 11.80
C PRO A 73 -21.62 -14.52 12.15
N ALA A 74 -22.61 -15.19 11.57
CA ALA A 74 -23.99 -14.97 11.95
C ALA A 74 -24.15 -15.24 13.46
N PRO A 75 -24.98 -14.47 14.19
CA PRO A 75 -25.31 -14.81 15.57
C PRO A 75 -25.85 -16.25 15.58
N GLY A 76 -25.34 -17.06 16.52
CA GLY A 76 -25.77 -18.44 16.69
C GLY A 76 -27.27 -18.54 16.98
N PRO A 77 -27.85 -19.75 16.84
CA PRO A 77 -29.26 -19.98 17.14
C PRO A 77 -29.63 -19.59 18.57
#